data_AF-A0A935Y2W7-F1
#
_entry.id   AF-A0A935Y2W7-F1
#
_cell.length_a   1.000
_cell.length_b   1.000
_cell.length_c   1.000
_cell.angle_alpha   90.00
_cell.angle_beta   90.00
_cell.angle_gamma   90.00
#
_symmetry.space_group_name_H-M   'P 1'
#
loop_
_entity.id
_entity.type
_entity.pdbx_description
1 polymer ?
#
loop_
_entity_poly.entity_id
_entity_poly.type
_entity_poly.pdbx_seq_one_letter_code
_entity_poly.pdbx_strand_id
1 'polypeptide(L)'
;MNTITLKLDLYEYKQIENSCKVIAEKLQLNSDRVEADLMTLTSLLEQYRDKQQYQTKAKHESKIQIPTSTVTQCIQFLKQEKLIERLNELIGKSGIIGEQTNRILLFIIASSYKMPDTLHGLIQGSSGSGKTRLLKVISNLMPDEDVKRYTRVTDNSFYNQDEYFL
;
A
#
# COMPACT_ATOMS: atom_id res chain seq x y z
N MET A 1 -12.19 -16.56 -44.50
CA MET A 1 -12.30 -15.72 -43.29
C MET A 1 -11.23 -14.65 -43.37
N ASN A 2 -11.61 -13.37 -43.40
CA ASN A 2 -10.65 -12.28 -43.40
C ASN A 2 -10.15 -12.07 -41.97
N THR A 3 -9.01 -12.66 -41.63
CA THR A 3 -8.39 -12.52 -40.32
C THR A 3 -7.24 -11.53 -40.39
N ILE A 4 -7.13 -10.64 -39.40
CA ILE A 4 -6.07 -9.64 -39.28
C ILE A 4 -5.50 -9.72 -37.87
N THR A 5 -4.19 -9.68 -37.76
CA THR A 5 -3.49 -9.63 -36.47
C THR A 5 -2.71 -8.33 -36.40
N LEU A 6 -2.97 -7.52 -35.37
CA LEU A 6 -2.29 -6.27 -35.10
C LEU A 6 -1.82 -6.25 -33.66
N LYS A 7 -0.66 -5.65 -33.42
CA LYS A 7 -0.27 -5.23 -32.07
C LYS A 7 -0.99 -3.93 -31.79
N LEU A 8 -1.77 -3.88 -30.71
CA LEU A 8 -2.60 -2.74 -30.34
C LEU A 8 -2.26 -2.29 -28.92
N ASP A 9 -1.87 -1.03 -28.77
CA ASP A 9 -1.86 -0.34 -27.48
C ASP A 9 -3.12 0.52 -27.37
N LEU A 10 -3.95 0.24 -26.37
CA LEU A 10 -5.24 0.90 -26.16
C LEU A 10 -5.11 2.29 -25.51
N TYR A 11 -3.89 2.71 -25.12
CA TYR A 11 -3.63 4.03 -24.55
C TYR A 11 -2.93 4.97 -25.53
N GLU A 12 -2.45 4.48 -26.67
CA GLU A 12 -1.78 5.30 -27.69
C GLU A 12 -2.76 5.74 -28.78
N TYR A 13 -3.30 6.95 -28.65
CA TYR A 13 -4.31 7.50 -29.57
C TYR A 13 -3.93 7.36 -31.07
N LYS A 14 -2.69 7.69 -31.44
CA LYS A 14 -2.22 7.59 -32.83
C LYS A 14 -2.22 6.15 -33.36
N GLN A 15 -1.94 5.17 -32.50
CA GLN A 15 -1.94 3.77 -32.89
C GLN A 15 -3.37 3.24 -33.07
N ILE A 16 -4.30 3.69 -32.21
CA ILE A 16 -5.72 3.36 -32.30
C ILE A 16 -6.29 3.90 -33.60
N GLU A 17 -6.09 5.18 -33.90
CA GLU A 17 -6.62 5.81 -35.11
C GLU A 17 -6.17 5.08 -36.39
N ASN A 18 -4.88 4.73 -36.47
CA ASN A 18 -4.34 3.99 -37.61
C ASN A 18 -4.87 2.55 -37.68
N SER A 19 -5.00 1.88 -36.53
CA SER A 19 -5.52 0.52 -36.47
C SER A 19 -6.99 0.47 -36.85
N CYS A 20 -7.81 1.44 -36.41
CA CYS A 20 -9.21 1.58 -36.80
C CYS A 20 -9.38 1.66 -38.31
N LYS A 21 -8.57 2.49 -38.98
CA LYS A 21 -8.59 2.62 -40.45
C LYS A 21 -8.28 1.30 -41.14
N VAL A 22 -7.21 0.62 -40.73
CA VAL A 22 -6.81 -0.69 -41.31
C VAL A 22 -7.88 -1.77 -41.08
N ILE A 23 -8.49 -1.80 -39.90
CA ILE A 23 -9.54 -2.75 -39.54
C ILE A 23 -10.82 -2.45 -40.36
N ALA A 24 -11.22 -1.19 -40.42
CA ALA A 24 -12.39 -0.73 -41.17
C ALA A 24 -12.28 -1.08 -42.65
N GLU A 25 -11.12 -0.83 -43.28
CA GLU A 25 -10.89 -1.14 -44.69
C GLU A 25 -10.94 -2.64 -44.98
N LYS A 26 -10.21 -3.45 -44.20
CA LYS A 26 -10.11 -4.89 -44.48
C LYS A 26 -11.36 -5.68 -44.10
N LEU A 27 -12.10 -5.23 -43.10
CA LEU A 27 -13.36 -5.85 -42.67
C LEU A 27 -14.60 -5.19 -43.31
N GLN A 28 -14.40 -4.14 -44.11
CA GLN A 28 -15.48 -3.36 -44.74
C GLN A 28 -16.49 -2.81 -43.72
N LEU A 29 -15.97 -2.31 -42.61
CA LEU A 29 -16.74 -1.73 -41.51
C LEU A 29 -16.59 -0.21 -41.48
N ASN A 30 -17.50 0.46 -40.77
CA ASN A 30 -17.38 1.89 -40.51
C ASN A 30 -16.32 2.14 -39.43
N SER A 31 -15.36 3.03 -39.72
CA SER A 31 -14.26 3.38 -38.81
C SER A 31 -14.75 3.91 -37.46
N ASP A 32 -15.79 4.75 -37.45
CA ASP A 32 -16.32 5.36 -36.22
C ASP A 32 -16.93 4.30 -35.29
N ARG A 33 -17.52 3.24 -35.86
CA ARG A 33 -18.05 2.11 -35.08
C ARG A 33 -16.93 1.28 -34.46
N VAL A 34 -15.86 1.02 -35.23
CA VAL A 34 -14.70 0.29 -34.73
C VAL A 34 -14.02 1.06 -33.60
N GLU A 35 -13.92 2.38 -33.71
CA GLU A 35 -13.36 3.22 -32.66
C GLU A 35 -14.22 3.19 -31.37
N ALA A 36 -15.55 3.32 -31.50
CA ALA A 36 -16.46 3.22 -30.36
C ALA A 36 -16.38 1.85 -29.65
N ASP A 37 -16.26 0.77 -30.42
CA ASP A 37 -16.10 -0.59 -29.89
C ASP A 37 -14.76 -0.74 -29.15
N LEU A 38 -13.67 -0.18 -29.69
CA LEU A 38 -12.36 -0.19 -29.02
C LEU A 38 -12.38 0.64 -27.73
N MET A 39 -13.02 1.81 -27.71
CA MET A 39 -13.20 2.58 -26.48
C MET A 39 -13.98 1.80 -25.42
N THR A 40 -15.04 1.11 -25.84
CA THR A 40 -15.83 0.25 -24.94
C THR A 40 -15.00 -0.90 -24.39
N LEU A 41 -14.20 -1.55 -25.24
CA LEU A 41 -13.27 -2.61 -24.85
C LEU A 41 -12.24 -2.10 -23.83
N THR A 42 -11.65 -0.92 -24.04
CA THR A 42 -10.72 -0.30 -23.10
C THR A 42 -11.37 -0.12 -21.73
N SER A 43 -12.58 0.43 -21.68
CA SER A 43 -13.31 0.61 -20.42
C SER A 43 -13.62 -0.71 -19.71
N LEU A 44 -14.01 -1.76 -20.46
CA LEU A 44 -14.26 -3.09 -19.91
C LEU A 44 -12.98 -3.73 -19.35
N LEU A 45 -11.84 -3.55 -20.02
CA LEU A 45 -10.54 -4.06 -19.58
C LEU A 45 -10.04 -3.32 -18.34
N GLU A 46 -10.25 -2.01 -18.25
CA GLU A 46 -9.98 -1.22 -17.04
C GLU A 46 -10.82 -1.73 -15.87
N GLN A 47 -12.13 -1.87 -16.04
CA GLN A 47 -13.01 -2.42 -15.01
C GLN A 47 -12.62 -3.84 -14.58
N TYR A 48 -12.20 -4.68 -15.54
CA TYR A 48 -11.72 -6.03 -15.24
C TYR A 48 -10.42 -6.02 -14.44
N ARG A 49 -9.47 -5.14 -14.81
CA ARG A 49 -8.21 -4.96 -14.09
C ARG A 49 -8.45 -4.46 -12.67
N ASP A 50 -9.34 -3.50 -12.48
CA ASP A 50 -9.69 -2.97 -11.16
C ASP A 50 -10.28 -4.09 -10.30
N LYS A 51 -11.26 -4.85 -10.83
CA LYS A 51 -11.84 -6.01 -10.13
C LYS A 51 -10.79 -7.06 -9.75
N GLN A 52 -9.83 -7.34 -10.63
CA GLN A 52 -8.71 -8.25 -10.37
C GLN A 52 -7.81 -7.72 -9.24
N GLN A 53 -7.51 -6.42 -9.23
CA GLN A 53 -6.73 -5.80 -8.15
C GLN A 53 -7.45 -5.85 -6.81
N TYR A 54 -8.76 -5.60 -6.76
CA TYR A 54 -9.56 -5.76 -5.55
C TYR A 54 -9.58 -7.22 -5.05
N GLN A 55 -9.76 -8.19 -5.94
CA GLN A 55 -9.76 -9.62 -5.57
C GLN A 55 -8.38 -10.12 -5.14
N THR A 56 -7.31 -9.57 -5.71
CA THR A 56 -5.93 -9.93 -5.36
C THR A 56 -5.52 -9.33 -4.02
N LYS A 57 -5.92 -8.07 -3.74
CA LYS A 57 -5.74 -7.45 -2.41
C LYS A 57 -6.52 -8.20 -1.32
N ALA A 58 -7.77 -8.60 -1.58
CA ALA A 58 -8.57 -9.39 -0.64
C ALA A 58 -8.00 -10.79 -0.35
N LYS A 59 -7.27 -11.40 -1.29
CA LYS A 59 -6.59 -12.69 -1.08
C LYS A 59 -5.30 -12.61 -0.25
N HIS A 60 -4.73 -11.41 -0.08
CA HIS A 60 -3.52 -11.17 0.70
C HIS A 60 -3.79 -10.75 2.15
N GLU A 61 -5.04 -10.67 2.60
CA GLU A 61 -5.35 -10.72 4.03
C GLU A 61 -5.20 -12.16 4.53
N SER A 62 -3.96 -12.65 4.65
CA SER A 62 -3.71 -13.77 5.54
C SER A 62 -4.00 -13.27 6.95
N LYS A 63 -5.24 -13.42 7.43
CA LYS A 63 -5.58 -13.20 8.83
C LYS A 63 -4.67 -14.10 9.65
N ILE A 64 -3.61 -13.52 10.22
CA ILE A 64 -2.69 -14.23 11.10
C ILE A 64 -3.54 -14.80 12.22
N GLN A 65 -3.61 -16.14 12.29
CA GLN A 65 -4.35 -16.81 13.34
C GLN A 65 -3.48 -16.81 14.60
N ILE A 66 -3.76 -15.89 15.51
CA ILE A 66 -3.10 -15.84 16.82
C ILE A 66 -3.82 -16.83 17.76
N PRO A 67 -3.10 -17.73 18.45
CA PRO A 67 -3.70 -18.63 19.42
C PRO A 67 -4.45 -17.86 20.53
N THR A 68 -5.61 -18.39 20.96
CA THR A 68 -6.44 -17.77 22.01
C THR A 68 -5.69 -17.58 23.34
N SER A 69 -4.76 -18.49 23.65
CA SER A 69 -3.90 -18.38 24.84
C SER A 69 -3.00 -17.16 24.79
N THR A 70 -2.37 -16.89 23.64
CA THR A 70 -1.52 -15.71 23.41
C THR A 70 -2.35 -14.43 23.51
N VAL A 71 -3.53 -14.39 22.89
CA VAL A 71 -4.44 -13.24 22.97
C VAL A 71 -4.80 -12.92 24.42
N THR A 72 -5.11 -13.95 25.21
CA THR A 72 -5.46 -13.77 26.63
C THR A 72 -4.30 -13.17 27.43
N GLN A 73 -3.07 -13.66 27.22
CA GLN A 73 -1.87 -13.13 27.87
C GLN A 73 -1.59 -11.68 27.47
N CYS A 74 -1.73 -11.33 26.18
CA CYS A 74 -1.57 -9.97 25.70
C CYS A 74 -2.60 -9.02 26.32
N ILE A 75 -3.88 -9.41 26.35
CA ILE A 75 -4.95 -8.61 26.97
C ILE A 75 -4.68 -8.41 28.47
N GLN A 76 -4.23 -9.46 29.17
CA GLN A 76 -3.88 -9.35 30.59
C GLN A 76 -2.73 -8.36 30.81
N PHE A 77 -1.71 -8.38 29.95
CA PHE A 77 -0.61 -7.42 29.99
C PHE A 77 -1.11 -5.97 29.76
N LEU A 78 -1.97 -5.76 28.76
CA LEU A 78 -2.51 -4.43 28.42
C LEU A 78 -3.41 -3.84 29.52
N LYS A 79 -3.92 -4.65 30.44
CA LYS A 79 -4.73 -4.20 31.58
C LYS A 79 -3.92 -3.88 32.84
N GLN A 80 -2.60 -4.07 32.83
CA GLN A 80 -1.77 -3.82 33.99
C GLN A 80 -1.62 -2.31 34.27
N GLU A 81 -1.47 -1.97 35.56
CA GLU A 81 -1.12 -0.61 35.96
C GLU A 81 0.25 -0.20 35.42
N LYS A 82 0.41 1.12 35.21
CA LYS A 82 1.64 1.73 34.68
C LYS A 82 2.06 1.13 33.33
N LEU A 83 1.09 0.85 32.47
CA LEU A 83 1.29 0.23 31.15
C LEU A 83 2.34 0.96 30.31
N ILE A 84 2.31 2.29 30.30
CA ILE A 84 3.25 3.12 29.53
C ILE A 84 4.70 2.90 30.01
N GLU A 85 4.94 2.85 31.32
CA GLU A 85 6.26 2.58 31.88
C GLU A 85 6.74 1.17 31.51
N ARG A 86 5.86 0.17 31.66
CA ARG A 86 6.16 -1.24 31.32
C ARG A 86 6.49 -1.41 29.84
N LEU A 87 5.69 -0.82 28.95
CA LEU A 87 5.97 -0.81 27.51
C LEU A 87 7.30 -0.12 27.23
N ASN A 88 7.55 1.02 27.86
CA ASN A 88 8.78 1.77 27.67
C ASN A 88 10.02 0.95 28.08
N GLU A 89 9.95 0.20 29.19
CA GLU A 89 11.02 -0.73 29.60
C GLU A 89 11.24 -1.86 28.59
N LEU A 90 10.16 -2.49 28.11
CA LEU A 90 10.25 -3.57 27.11
C LEU A 90 10.81 -3.07 25.77
N ILE A 91 10.39 -1.89 25.32
CA ILE A 91 10.95 -1.23 24.14
C ILE A 91 12.44 -0.96 24.34
N GLY A 92 12.85 -0.53 25.54
CA GLY A 92 14.28 -0.37 25.86
C GLY A 92 15.08 -1.67 25.68
N LYS A 93 14.53 -2.81 26.10
CA LYS A 93 15.15 -4.14 25.96
C LYS A 93 15.28 -4.60 24.50
N SER A 94 14.54 -4.00 23.56
CA SER A 94 14.66 -4.27 22.12
C SER A 94 15.89 -3.61 21.46
N GLY A 95 16.72 -2.90 22.23
CA GLY A 95 18.00 -2.35 21.78
C GLY A 95 17.97 -0.86 21.46
N ILE A 96 17.08 -0.10 22.11
CA ILE A 96 17.12 1.37 22.17
C ILE A 96 17.61 1.77 23.58
N ILE A 97 18.90 2.12 23.67
CA ILE A 97 19.51 2.63 24.90
C ILE A 97 19.28 4.14 24.97
N GLY A 98 18.74 4.63 26.08
CA GLY A 98 18.36 6.04 26.23
C GLY A 98 17.06 6.39 25.50
N GLU A 99 16.90 7.66 25.12
CA GLU A 99 15.76 8.17 24.32
C GLU A 99 14.38 7.76 24.87
N GLN A 100 14.25 7.68 26.20
CA GLN A 100 13.10 7.06 26.87
C GLN A 100 11.78 7.74 26.50
N THR A 101 11.78 9.06 26.39
CA THR A 101 10.60 9.85 25.98
C THR A 101 10.30 9.66 24.50
N ASN A 102 11.32 9.68 23.65
CA ASN A 102 11.15 9.61 22.20
C ASN A 102 10.70 8.22 21.74
N ARG A 103 11.23 7.14 22.33
CA ARG A 103 10.87 5.77 21.94
C ARG A 103 9.42 5.42 22.28
N ILE A 104 8.92 5.84 23.44
CA ILE A 104 7.52 5.61 23.81
C ILE A 104 6.57 6.49 23.01
N LEU A 105 6.94 7.74 22.76
CA LEU A 105 6.17 8.65 21.91
C LEU A 105 6.00 8.07 20.50
N LEU A 106 7.09 7.60 19.88
CA LEU A 106 7.05 7.00 18.56
C LEU A 106 6.25 5.70 18.53
N PHE A 107 6.31 4.89 19.60
CA PHE A 107 5.47 3.70 19.71
C PHE A 107 3.98 4.06 19.76
N ILE A 108 3.60 5.09 20.52
CA ILE A 108 2.21 5.57 20.59
C ILE A 108 1.74 6.04 19.21
N ILE A 109 2.55 6.87 18.53
CA ILE A 109 2.29 7.32 17.17
C ILE A 109 2.08 6.11 16.24
N ALA A 110 3.01 5.15 16.26
CA ALA A 110 2.91 3.95 15.42
C ALA A 110 1.65 3.13 15.72
N SER A 111 1.29 2.97 16.99
CA SER A 111 0.11 2.20 17.41
C SER A 111 -1.24 2.81 16.98
N SER A 112 -1.25 4.09 16.61
CA SER A 112 -2.47 4.76 16.12
C SER A 112 -2.88 4.34 14.71
N TYR A 113 -2.10 3.52 14.00
CA TYR A 113 -2.35 3.12 12.60
C TYR A 113 -3.68 2.40 12.32
N LYS A 114 -4.36 1.87 13.35
CA LYS A 114 -5.71 1.28 13.24
C LYS A 114 -6.81 2.22 13.77
N MET A 115 -6.48 3.45 14.15
CA MET A 115 -7.46 4.44 14.62
C MET A 115 -8.05 5.20 13.41
N PRO A 116 -9.30 5.71 13.51
CA PRO A 116 -9.88 6.56 12.47
C PRO A 116 -9.02 7.78 12.15
N ASP A 117 -8.45 8.40 13.19
CA ASP A 117 -7.54 9.52 13.10
C ASP A 117 -6.13 9.08 13.51
N THR A 118 -5.27 8.83 12.52
CA THR A 118 -3.90 8.39 12.77
C THR A 118 -3.01 9.55 13.18
N LEU A 119 -2.04 9.29 14.05
CA LEU A 119 -1.00 10.24 14.43
C LEU A 119 0.17 10.17 13.44
N HIS A 120 0.75 11.33 13.14
CA HIS A 120 1.95 11.44 12.32
C HIS A 120 3.09 12.04 13.14
N GLY A 121 4.32 11.57 12.89
CA GLY A 121 5.51 12.02 13.60
C GLY A 121 6.68 12.28 12.66
N LEU A 122 7.43 13.34 12.92
CA LEU A 122 8.67 13.66 12.22
C LEU A 122 9.86 13.50 13.19
N ILE A 123 10.86 12.74 12.79
CA ILE A 123 12.09 12.56 13.58
C ILE A 123 13.19 13.43 12.98
N GLN A 124 13.60 14.47 13.71
CA GLN A 124 14.67 15.39 13.31
C GLN A 124 15.83 15.34 14.30
N GLY A 125 17.06 15.43 13.81
CA GLY A 125 18.25 15.39 14.65
C GLY A 125 19.54 15.29 13.84
N SER A 126 20.68 15.52 14.49
CA SER A 126 22.02 15.55 13.86
C SER A 126 22.39 14.23 13.18
N SER A 127 23.35 14.25 12.25
CA SER A 127 23.87 13.01 11.65
C SER A 127 24.44 12.08 12.74
N GLY A 128 24.21 10.78 12.63
CA GLY A 128 24.70 9.79 13.61
C GLY A 128 23.93 9.68 14.93
N SER A 129 22.92 10.52 15.19
CA SER A 129 22.11 10.49 16.44
C SER A 129 21.22 9.26 16.66
N GLY A 130 21.30 8.23 15.81
CA GLY A 130 20.51 7.01 15.99
C GLY A 130 19.05 7.04 15.53
N LYS A 131 18.58 8.12 14.88
CA LYS A 131 17.20 8.24 14.34
C LYS A 131 16.75 7.04 13.51
N THR A 132 17.59 6.59 12.58
CA THR A 132 17.30 5.43 11.72
C THR A 132 17.14 4.16 12.54
N ARG A 133 17.94 3.99 13.59
CA ARG A 133 17.84 2.85 14.50
C ARG A 133 16.54 2.92 15.31
N LEU A 134 16.22 4.10 15.85
CA LEU A 134 15.00 4.33 16.61
C LEU A 134 13.75 4.00 15.77
N LEU A 135 13.65 4.57 14.57
CA LEU A 135 12.55 4.30 13.65
C LEU A 135 12.47 2.82 13.25
N LYS A 136 13.61 2.18 12.95
CA LYS A 136 13.66 0.76 12.57
C LYS A 136 13.17 -0.16 13.68
N VAL A 137 13.58 0.10 14.92
CA VAL A 137 13.16 -0.73 16.06
C VAL A 137 11.67 -0.56 16.31
N ILE A 138 11.15 0.68 16.35
CA ILE A 138 9.72 0.91 16.57
C ILE A 138 8.86 0.29 15.46
N SER A 139 9.26 0.42 14.20
CA SER A 139 8.53 -0.19 13.08
C SER A 139 8.55 -1.73 13.10
N ASN A 140 9.57 -2.36 13.69
CA ASN A 140 9.59 -3.82 13.90
C ASN A 140 8.65 -4.29 15.01
N LEU A 141 8.09 -3.39 15.82
CA LEU A 141 7.11 -3.74 16.85
C LEU A 141 5.68 -3.76 16.29
N MET A 142 5.47 -3.24 15.09
CA MET A 142 4.20 -3.26 14.38
C MET A 142 4.13 -4.52 13.49
N PRO A 143 2.93 -5.03 13.16
CA PRO A 143 2.78 -6.19 12.27
C PRO A 143 3.40 -5.91 10.90
N ASP A 144 4.23 -6.82 10.39
CA ASP A 144 4.98 -6.61 9.15
C ASP A 144 4.06 -6.42 7.93
N GLU A 145 2.89 -7.06 7.95
CA GLU A 145 1.85 -6.93 6.93
C GLU A 145 1.25 -5.52 6.83
N ASP A 146 1.26 -4.77 7.94
CA ASP A 146 0.69 -3.43 8.05
C ASP A 146 1.78 -2.33 7.95
N VAL A 147 3.05 -2.69 7.82
CA VAL A 147 4.18 -1.76 7.81
C VAL A 147 4.79 -1.60 6.42
N LYS A 148 4.80 -0.36 5.92
CA LYS A 148 5.53 0.00 4.69
C LYS A 148 6.75 0.85 5.01
N ARG A 149 7.88 0.50 4.40
CA ARG A 149 9.18 1.15 4.64
C ARG A 149 9.69 1.78 3.37
N TYR A 150 9.81 3.10 3.37
CA TYR A 150 10.37 3.85 2.26
C TYR A 150 11.71 4.47 2.68
N THR A 151 12.73 4.35 1.84
CA THR A 151 14.05 4.96 2.07
C THR A 151 14.22 6.29 1.35
N ARG A 152 13.54 6.45 0.22
CA ARG A 152 13.44 7.69 -0.56
C ARG A 152 12.04 7.76 -1.13
N VAL A 153 11.46 8.95 -1.09
CA VAL A 153 10.15 9.22 -1.65
C VAL A 153 10.28 10.46 -2.52
N THR A 154 9.77 10.39 -3.74
CA THR A 154 9.65 11.52 -4.66
C THR A 154 8.18 11.90 -4.80
N ASP A 155 7.87 13.10 -5.28
CA ASP A 155 6.48 13.53 -5.45
C ASP A 155 5.68 12.54 -6.33
N ASN A 156 6.30 12.02 -7.40
CA ASN A 156 5.71 10.98 -8.27
C ASN A 156 5.52 9.61 -7.59
N SER A 157 6.12 9.36 -6.43
CA SER A 157 6.02 8.07 -5.72
C SER A 157 4.63 7.85 -5.11
N PHE A 158 3.87 8.92 -4.89
CA PHE A 158 2.50 8.86 -4.36
C PHE A 158 1.41 8.97 -5.43
N TYR A 159 1.74 9.47 -6.63
CA TYR A 159 0.76 9.61 -7.72
C TYR A 159 0.15 8.28 -8.19
N ASN A 160 0.87 7.17 -8.00
CA ASN A 160 0.41 5.82 -8.37
C ASN A 160 -0.08 5.02 -7.14
N GLN A 161 -0.27 5.65 -5.98
CA GLN A 161 -0.87 5.00 -4.81
C GLN A 161 -2.35 5.36 -4.74
N ASP A 162 -3.21 4.34 -4.75
CA ASP A 162 -4.67 4.48 -4.71
C ASP A 162 -5.14 5.44 -3.60
N GLU A 163 -6.14 6.27 -3.91
CA GLU A 163 -6.73 7.30 -3.03
C GLU A 163 -7.35 6.73 -1.74
N TYR A 164 -7.54 5.41 -1.68
CA TYR A 164 -8.09 4.66 -0.54
C TYR A 164 -7.05 3.77 0.17
N PHE A 165 -5.79 4.21 0.23
CA PHE A 165 -4.74 3.55 1.03
C PHE A 165 -4.83 3.88 2.52
N LEU A 166 -5.95 3.55 3.16
CA LEU A 166 -6.08 3.43 4.62
C LEU A 166 -6.85 2.15 4.97
#